data_AF-A0A3D4GTS5-F1
#
_entry.id   AF-A0A3D4GTS5-F1
#
_cell.length_a   1.000
_cell.length_b   1.000
_cell.length_c   1.000
_cell.angle_alpha   90.00
_cell.angle_beta   90.00
_cell.angle_gamma   90.00
#
_symmetry.space_group_name_H-M   'P 1'
#
loop_
_entity.id
_entity.type
_entity.pdbx_description
1 polymer ?
#
loop_
_entity_poly.entity_id
_entity_poly.type
_entity_poly.pdbx_seq_one_letter_code
_entity_poly.pdbx_strand_id
1 'polypeptide(L)'
;MTESMPNILWICTDQQRYDTIGALGNPHVSTPNIDRLVAEGVAFTRAYCQSPICTPSRASFMTGMYASTVHVNGNGNSHFPEDPPLITRLLEDVGYDCGLIGKLHLAGASGRVEPRVDDGYRYWQYSHAPRDDWDEGHDYADWVLSKGKMLGKLTESLDGVPAEYHQTTWCGEKTIEFISEDREGPWLASVNIYDPHEPFNPPKSYRDQFDPEEMPEPLFRDEDLTQQKELEMIDFQSSGRPPEELDIKNPIIPRTPNSEAEDIASEGAKDARSLKAAYYAMIK
;
A
#
# COMPACT_ATOMS: atom_id res chain seq x y z
N MET A 1 -16.14 -35.88 9.08
CA MET A 1 -16.72 -34.68 8.47
C MET A 1 -15.69 -34.21 7.48
N THR A 2 -16.00 -34.13 6.19
CA THR A 2 -15.15 -33.37 5.26
C THR A 2 -15.31 -31.92 5.70
N GLU A 3 -14.31 -31.36 6.39
CA GLU A 3 -14.34 -29.94 6.73
C GLU A 3 -14.51 -29.15 5.43
N SER A 4 -15.56 -28.33 5.37
CA SER A 4 -15.75 -27.40 4.27
C SER A 4 -14.54 -26.45 4.25
N MET A 5 -13.88 -26.35 3.10
CA MET A 5 -12.76 -25.43 2.91
C MET A 5 -13.18 -24.00 3.32
N PRO A 6 -12.38 -23.29 4.14
CA PRO A 6 -12.74 -21.97 4.63
C PRO A 6 -12.53 -20.89 3.57
N ASN A 7 -13.28 -19.80 3.67
CA ASN A 7 -12.98 -18.59 2.91
C ASN A 7 -11.76 -17.87 3.48
N ILE A 8 -11.01 -17.20 2.62
CA ILE A 8 -9.77 -16.50 2.97
C ILE A 8 -9.89 -15.02 2.61
N LEU A 9 -9.87 -14.14 3.62
CA LEU A 9 -9.73 -12.70 3.42
C LEU A 9 -8.27 -12.31 3.69
N TRP A 10 -7.53 -11.97 2.64
CA TRP A 10 -6.15 -11.51 2.71
C TRP A 10 -6.12 -10.00 2.54
N ILE A 11 -5.83 -9.27 3.61
CA ILE A 11 -5.64 -7.82 3.59
C ILE A 11 -4.15 -7.49 3.65
N CYS A 12 -3.68 -6.66 2.72
CA CYS A 12 -2.30 -6.18 2.64
C CYS A 12 -2.30 -4.67 2.38
N THR A 13 -1.69 -3.91 3.28
CA THR A 13 -1.41 -2.48 3.12
C THR A 13 0.02 -2.31 2.61
N ASP A 14 0.25 -1.29 1.77
CA ASP A 14 1.58 -1.04 1.22
C ASP A 14 2.35 -0.05 2.10
N GLN A 15 3.63 -0.32 2.33
CA GLN A 15 4.52 0.50 3.17
C GLN A 15 4.10 0.68 4.64
N GLN A 16 3.15 -0.12 5.17
CA GLN A 16 2.77 -0.02 6.57
C GLN A 16 3.87 -0.53 7.51
N ARG A 17 4.36 0.34 8.40
CA ARG A 17 5.23 -0.02 9.53
C ARG A 17 4.51 -0.91 10.54
N TYR A 18 5.23 -1.86 11.13
CA TYR A 18 4.69 -2.79 12.11
C TYR A 18 4.20 -2.11 13.40
N ASP A 19 4.76 -0.95 13.75
CA ASP A 19 4.50 -0.23 14.98
C ASP A 19 3.32 0.74 14.89
N THR A 20 2.46 0.62 13.87
CA THR A 20 1.27 1.47 13.68
C THR A 20 -0.04 0.73 13.89
N ILE A 21 -0.04 -0.21 14.84
CA ILE A 21 -1.25 -0.87 15.34
C ILE A 21 -1.39 -0.57 16.82
N GLY A 22 -2.52 0.03 17.22
CA GLY A 22 -2.78 0.49 18.59
C GLY A 22 -2.65 -0.63 19.62
N ALA A 23 -3.28 -1.77 19.36
CA ALA A 23 -3.20 -2.97 20.21
C ALA A 23 -1.78 -3.55 20.35
N LEU A 24 -0.84 -3.18 19.48
CA LEU A 24 0.56 -3.60 19.56
C LEU A 24 1.46 -2.58 20.25
N GLY A 25 0.88 -1.57 20.91
CA GLY A 25 1.58 -0.70 21.86
C GLY A 25 1.89 0.71 21.37
N ASN A 26 1.31 1.16 20.26
CA ASN A 26 1.43 2.55 19.81
C ASN A 26 0.20 3.38 20.26
N PRO A 27 0.35 4.30 21.23
CA PRO A 27 -0.77 5.08 21.74
C PRO A 27 -1.18 6.25 20.84
N HIS A 28 -0.41 6.57 19.80
CA HIS A 28 -0.64 7.72 18.93
C HIS A 28 -1.42 7.36 17.66
N VAL A 29 -1.61 6.08 17.37
CA VAL A 29 -2.40 5.59 16.23
C VAL A 29 -3.78 5.13 16.71
N SER A 30 -4.79 5.24 15.84
CA SER A 30 -6.16 4.83 16.15
C SER A 30 -6.61 3.75 15.17
N THR A 31 -6.61 2.47 15.60
CA THR A 31 -6.92 1.32 14.75
C THR A 31 -7.96 0.38 15.37
N PRO A 32 -9.13 0.86 15.83
CA PRO A 32 -10.05 0.05 16.66
C PRO A 32 -10.52 -1.25 16.00
N ASN A 33 -10.67 -1.27 14.66
CA ASN A 33 -11.05 -2.47 13.92
C ASN A 33 -9.92 -3.51 13.84
N ILE A 34 -8.67 -3.06 13.66
CA ILE A 34 -7.49 -3.93 13.64
C ILE A 34 -7.17 -4.39 15.07
N ASP A 35 -7.34 -3.52 16.07
CA ASP A 35 -7.16 -3.84 17.48
C ASP A 35 -8.12 -4.97 17.90
N ARG A 36 -9.36 -4.94 17.40
CA ARG A 36 -10.32 -6.03 17.58
C ARG A 36 -9.85 -7.31 16.91
N LEU A 37 -9.31 -7.26 15.70
CA LEU A 37 -8.74 -8.43 15.01
C LEU A 37 -7.55 -9.03 15.79
N VAL A 38 -6.70 -8.19 16.39
CA VAL A 38 -5.61 -8.62 17.27
C VAL A 38 -6.16 -9.32 18.52
N ALA A 39 -7.23 -8.78 19.12
CA ALA A 39 -7.84 -9.35 20.33
C ALA A 39 -8.59 -10.67 20.08
N GLU A 40 -9.17 -10.85 18.89
CA GLU A 40 -9.92 -12.05 18.48
C GLU A 40 -9.05 -13.11 17.78
N GLY A 41 -7.80 -12.76 17.44
CA GLY A 41 -6.91 -13.59 16.62
C GLY A 41 -5.51 -13.76 17.20
N VAL A 42 -4.52 -13.86 16.32
CA VAL A 42 -3.10 -14.01 16.66
C VAL A 42 -2.28 -12.94 15.95
N ALA A 43 -1.49 -12.19 16.71
CA ALA A 43 -0.54 -11.23 16.18
C ALA A 43 0.89 -11.78 16.22
N PHE A 44 1.57 -11.79 15.06
CA PHE A 44 2.98 -12.15 14.97
C PHE A 44 3.85 -10.90 15.11
N THR A 45 4.50 -10.73 16.26
CA THR A 45 5.33 -9.54 16.56
C THR A 45 6.77 -9.63 16.02
N ARG A 46 7.09 -10.70 15.30
CA ARG A 46 8.39 -10.97 14.67
C ARG A 46 8.21 -11.56 13.27
N ALA A 47 7.41 -10.89 12.44
CA ALA A 47 7.21 -11.22 11.04
C ALA A 47 8.04 -10.27 10.17
N TYR A 48 8.86 -10.83 9.26
CA TYR A 48 9.76 -10.06 8.40
C TYR A 48 9.45 -10.37 6.94
N CYS A 49 9.44 -9.33 6.09
CA CYS A 49 9.42 -9.52 4.64
C CYS A 49 10.79 -10.02 4.15
N GLN A 50 10.80 -10.73 3.03
CA GLN A 50 12.06 -11.26 2.46
C GLN A 50 12.82 -10.24 1.59
N SER A 51 12.24 -9.07 1.36
CA SER A 51 12.91 -7.96 0.70
C SER A 51 12.26 -6.64 1.09
N PRO A 52 13.02 -5.57 1.41
CA PRO A 52 12.47 -4.28 1.84
C PRO A 52 12.01 -3.39 0.67
N ILE A 53 11.52 -3.99 -0.42
CA ILE A 53 11.00 -3.26 -1.59
C ILE A 53 9.84 -4.04 -2.24
N CYS A 54 8.88 -3.31 -2.81
CA CYS A 54 7.56 -3.80 -3.22
C CYS A 54 7.58 -5.11 -4.02
N THR A 55 8.11 -5.10 -5.25
CA THR A 55 7.98 -6.22 -6.19
C THR A 55 8.66 -7.50 -5.68
N PRO A 56 9.91 -7.47 -5.18
CA PRO A 56 10.55 -8.63 -4.54
C PRO A 56 9.84 -9.14 -3.28
N SER A 57 9.30 -8.25 -2.44
CA SER A 57 8.53 -8.63 -1.25
C SER A 57 7.26 -9.39 -1.63
N ARG A 58 6.51 -8.83 -2.59
CA ARG A 58 5.26 -9.41 -3.11
C ARG A 58 5.51 -10.72 -3.84
N ALA A 59 6.53 -10.77 -4.71
CA ALA A 59 6.98 -12.00 -5.34
C ALA A 59 7.25 -13.10 -4.31
N SER A 60 7.91 -12.75 -3.20
CA SER A 60 8.24 -13.70 -2.16
C SER A 60 7.01 -14.27 -1.45
N PHE A 61 6.12 -13.43 -0.92
CA PHE A 61 4.96 -13.95 -0.20
C PHE A 61 3.91 -14.59 -1.13
N MET A 62 3.85 -14.18 -2.40
CA MET A 62 2.93 -14.77 -3.37
C MET A 62 3.40 -16.14 -3.86
N THR A 63 4.70 -16.43 -3.81
CA THR A 63 5.25 -17.73 -4.24
C THR A 63 5.67 -18.63 -3.08
N GLY A 64 5.80 -18.09 -1.87
CA GLY A 64 6.40 -18.77 -0.72
C GLY A 64 7.92 -18.96 -0.83
N MET A 65 8.58 -18.34 -1.82
CA MET A 65 10.01 -18.47 -2.08
C MET A 65 10.77 -17.20 -1.71
N TYR A 66 12.09 -17.29 -1.56
CA TYR A 66 12.92 -16.09 -1.46
C TYR A 66 12.92 -15.31 -2.79
N ALA A 67 12.95 -13.99 -2.73
CA ALA A 67 13.04 -13.11 -3.90
C ALA A 67 14.19 -13.49 -4.85
N SER A 68 15.33 -13.87 -4.28
CA SER A 68 16.51 -14.35 -5.02
C SER A 68 16.29 -15.68 -5.74
N THR A 69 15.49 -16.59 -5.16
CA THR A 69 15.13 -17.88 -5.76
C THR A 69 14.29 -17.69 -7.01
N VAL A 70 13.39 -16.71 -7.01
CA VAL A 70 12.52 -16.40 -8.16
C VAL A 70 13.14 -15.33 -9.07
N HIS A 71 14.37 -14.90 -8.80
CA HIS A 71 15.10 -13.89 -9.59
C HIS A 71 14.39 -12.52 -9.73
N VAL A 72 13.52 -12.18 -8.78
CA VAL A 72 12.81 -10.89 -8.73
C VAL A 72 13.45 -10.03 -7.64
N ASN A 73 14.48 -9.25 -8.01
CA ASN A 73 15.35 -8.56 -7.05
C ASN A 73 15.18 -7.03 -7.02
N GLY A 74 14.30 -6.46 -7.83
CA GLY A 74 14.01 -5.03 -7.84
C GLY A 74 12.60 -4.72 -8.35
N ASN A 75 12.19 -3.46 -8.23
CA ASN A 75 11.00 -2.94 -8.88
C ASN A 75 11.29 -2.65 -10.37
N GLY A 76 10.24 -2.56 -11.19
CA GLY A 76 10.38 -2.17 -12.59
C GLY A 76 10.75 -3.30 -13.55
N ASN A 77 10.71 -4.57 -13.10
CA ASN A 77 10.86 -5.72 -13.98
C ASN A 77 9.82 -5.67 -15.10
N SER A 78 10.24 -5.92 -16.35
CA SER A 78 9.33 -5.86 -17.50
C SER A 78 8.23 -6.91 -17.45
N HIS A 79 8.51 -8.05 -16.80
CA HIS A 79 7.59 -9.16 -16.57
C HIS A 79 7.94 -9.88 -15.26
N PHE A 80 7.01 -10.69 -14.76
CA PHE A 80 7.26 -11.65 -13.68
C PHE A 80 7.51 -13.05 -14.29
N PRO A 81 8.34 -13.91 -13.69
CA PRO A 81 8.58 -15.28 -14.19
C PRO A 81 7.32 -16.15 -14.17
N GLU A 82 7.20 -17.10 -15.11
CA GLU A 82 6.06 -18.03 -15.15
C GLU A 82 6.09 -19.06 -14.01
N ASP A 83 7.30 -19.45 -13.56
CA ASP A 83 7.51 -20.39 -12.46
C ASP A 83 8.31 -19.73 -11.32
N PRO A 84 7.98 -20.03 -10.04
CA PRO A 84 6.89 -20.90 -9.59
C PRO A 84 5.52 -20.20 -9.63
N PRO A 85 4.41 -20.97 -9.61
CA PRO A 85 3.06 -20.40 -9.58
C PRO A 85 2.80 -19.58 -8.33
N LEU A 86 1.88 -18.62 -8.44
CA LEU A 86 1.40 -17.86 -7.29
C LEU A 86 0.51 -18.74 -6.40
N ILE A 87 0.46 -18.45 -5.11
CA ILE A 87 -0.39 -19.14 -4.14
C ILE A 87 -1.87 -19.06 -4.53
N THR A 88 -2.28 -17.98 -5.19
CA THR A 88 -3.65 -17.79 -5.70
C THR A 88 -3.95 -18.67 -6.90
N ARG A 89 -2.97 -18.95 -7.77
CA ARG A 89 -3.08 -19.97 -8.81
C ARG A 89 -3.26 -21.36 -8.20
N LEU A 90 -2.44 -21.70 -7.19
CA LEU A 90 -2.53 -22.98 -6.50
C LEU A 90 -3.87 -23.17 -5.76
N LEU A 91 -4.46 -22.08 -5.25
CA LEU A 91 -5.78 -22.11 -4.61
C LEU A 91 -6.90 -22.27 -5.65
N GLU A 92 -6.80 -21.60 -6.80
CA GLU A 92 -7.73 -21.77 -7.91
C GLU A 92 -7.73 -23.23 -8.42
N ASP A 93 -6.56 -23.87 -8.53
CA ASP A 93 -6.41 -25.28 -8.93
C ASP A 93 -7.18 -26.26 -8.01
N VAL A 94 -7.40 -25.88 -6.74
CA VAL A 94 -8.15 -26.69 -5.76
C VAL A 94 -9.58 -26.18 -5.53
N GLY A 95 -10.07 -25.25 -6.36
CA GLY A 95 -11.45 -24.82 -6.42
C GLY A 95 -11.81 -23.55 -5.63
N TYR A 96 -10.83 -22.72 -5.26
CA TYR A 96 -11.12 -21.38 -4.74
C TYR A 96 -11.45 -20.40 -5.85
N ASP A 97 -12.56 -19.67 -5.70
CA ASP A 97 -12.79 -18.45 -6.47
C ASP A 97 -11.92 -17.32 -5.90
N CYS A 98 -10.88 -16.91 -6.64
CA CYS A 98 -9.93 -15.90 -6.17
C CYS A 98 -10.21 -14.53 -6.81
N GLY A 99 -10.17 -13.48 -6.00
CA GLY A 99 -10.30 -12.08 -6.42
C GLY A 99 -9.13 -11.21 -5.98
N LEU A 100 -8.66 -10.35 -6.89
CA LEU A 100 -7.73 -9.25 -6.58
C LEU A 100 -8.50 -7.93 -6.52
N ILE A 101 -8.28 -7.18 -5.44
CA ILE A 101 -8.75 -5.81 -5.26
C ILE A 101 -7.55 -4.94 -4.90
N GLY A 102 -7.21 -3.96 -5.75
CA GLY A 102 -6.08 -3.05 -5.57
C GLY A 102 -4.80 -3.50 -6.29
N LYS A 103 -3.67 -3.47 -5.59
CA LYS A 103 -2.33 -3.58 -6.19
C LYS A 103 -1.81 -5.01 -6.29
N LEU A 104 -1.30 -5.42 -7.46
CA LEU A 104 -0.55 -6.69 -7.64
C LEU A 104 0.97 -6.47 -7.50
N HIS A 105 1.57 -5.65 -8.35
CA HIS A 105 2.97 -5.20 -8.36
C HIS A 105 4.05 -6.30 -8.40
N LEU A 106 3.84 -7.33 -9.21
CA LEU A 106 4.83 -8.32 -9.63
C LEU A 106 5.65 -7.88 -10.87
N ALA A 107 5.14 -6.93 -11.65
CA ALA A 107 5.83 -6.30 -12.78
C ALA A 107 5.70 -4.77 -12.79
N GLY A 108 6.52 -4.11 -13.61
CA GLY A 108 6.56 -2.65 -13.72
C GLY A 108 5.26 -2.06 -14.29
N ALA A 109 4.70 -1.09 -13.56
CA ALA A 109 3.48 -0.34 -13.89
C ALA A 109 3.73 1.16 -14.17
N SER A 110 4.99 1.53 -14.43
CA SER A 110 5.33 2.91 -14.80
C SER A 110 4.91 3.18 -16.25
N GLY A 111 4.07 4.19 -16.45
CA GLY A 111 3.56 4.57 -17.78
C GLY A 111 2.66 3.52 -18.46
N ARG A 112 2.25 2.46 -17.76
CA ARG A 112 1.34 1.43 -18.26
C ARG A 112 0.64 0.70 -17.11
N VAL A 113 -0.49 0.08 -17.41
CA VAL A 113 -1.07 -0.97 -16.55
C VAL A 113 -0.11 -2.16 -16.48
N GLU A 114 0.05 -2.72 -15.29
CA GLU A 114 0.89 -3.89 -15.08
C GLU A 114 0.41 -5.11 -15.89
N PRO A 115 1.30 -5.81 -16.62
CA PRO A 115 0.92 -7.03 -17.31
C PRO A 115 0.45 -8.12 -16.34
N ARG A 116 -0.73 -8.71 -16.60
CA ARG A 116 -1.21 -9.87 -15.84
C ARG A 116 -0.37 -11.11 -16.14
N VAL A 117 -0.25 -11.96 -15.13
CA VAL A 117 0.35 -13.30 -15.21
C VAL A 117 -0.72 -14.37 -15.01
N ASP A 118 -0.35 -15.64 -15.01
CA ASP A 118 -1.25 -16.72 -14.57
C ASP A 118 -1.41 -16.67 -13.04
N ASP A 119 -2.21 -15.69 -12.60
CA ASP A 119 -2.33 -15.27 -11.21
C ASP A 119 -3.44 -15.99 -10.44
N GLY A 120 -4.31 -16.73 -11.13
CA GLY A 120 -5.45 -17.43 -10.54
C GLY A 120 -6.64 -16.55 -10.15
N TYR A 121 -6.63 -15.24 -10.44
CA TYR A 121 -7.73 -14.34 -10.10
C TYR A 121 -8.80 -14.27 -11.19
N ARG A 122 -10.02 -14.69 -10.86
CA ARG A 122 -11.21 -14.45 -11.70
C ARG A 122 -11.70 -13.02 -11.55
N TYR A 123 -11.86 -12.55 -10.31
CA TYR A 123 -12.32 -11.20 -10.03
C TYR A 123 -11.10 -10.27 -9.99
N TRP A 124 -11.11 -9.21 -10.79
CA TRP A 124 -9.97 -8.32 -10.97
C TRP A 124 -10.44 -6.87 -10.93
N GLN A 125 -10.13 -6.18 -9.83
CA GLN A 125 -10.38 -4.77 -9.63
C GLN A 125 -9.05 -4.12 -9.29
N TYR A 126 -8.36 -3.57 -10.29
CA TYR A 126 -6.97 -3.19 -10.19
C TYR A 126 -6.76 -1.69 -10.01
N SER A 127 -5.82 -1.37 -9.12
CA SER A 127 -5.25 -0.03 -9.00
C SER A 127 -3.87 -0.14 -8.39
N HIS A 128 -2.84 0.29 -9.13
CA HIS A 128 -1.47 0.24 -8.63
C HIS A 128 -1.20 1.27 -7.53
N ALA A 129 -1.74 2.47 -7.70
CA ALA A 129 -1.54 3.65 -6.87
C ALA A 129 -2.73 4.62 -7.11
N PRO A 130 -2.99 5.60 -6.23
CA PRO A 130 -4.02 6.61 -6.42
C PRO A 130 -3.56 7.68 -7.43
N ARG A 131 -3.28 7.28 -8.67
CA ARG A 131 -2.77 8.13 -9.75
C ARG A 131 -3.51 7.84 -11.05
N ASP A 132 -3.57 8.82 -11.94
CA ASP A 132 -4.40 8.79 -13.16
C ASP A 132 -3.55 9.18 -14.39
N ASP A 133 -2.36 8.57 -14.53
CA ASP A 133 -1.34 8.91 -15.53
C ASP A 133 -1.18 7.85 -16.64
N TRP A 134 -2.19 7.00 -16.83
CA TRP A 134 -2.23 6.00 -17.91
C TRP A 134 -3.20 6.41 -19.02
N ASP A 135 -2.94 5.98 -20.26
CA ASP A 135 -3.79 6.29 -21.42
C ASP A 135 -5.19 5.66 -21.30
N GLU A 136 -5.29 4.53 -20.61
CA GLU A 136 -6.54 3.86 -20.24
C GLU A 136 -6.68 3.90 -18.71
N GLY A 137 -7.86 4.31 -18.22
CA GLY A 137 -8.18 4.34 -16.80
C GLY A 137 -8.10 2.95 -16.16
N HIS A 138 -7.78 2.90 -14.88
CA HIS A 138 -7.84 1.67 -14.09
C HIS A 138 -9.12 1.65 -13.23
N ASP A 139 -9.50 0.47 -12.70
CA ASP A 139 -10.82 0.26 -12.07
C ASP A 139 -11.17 1.28 -10.97
N TYR A 140 -10.19 1.71 -10.17
CA TYR A 140 -10.40 2.79 -9.19
C TYR A 140 -10.70 4.16 -9.83
N ALA A 141 -9.97 4.57 -10.86
CA ALA A 141 -10.23 5.84 -11.57
C ALA A 141 -11.61 5.81 -12.26
N ASP A 142 -11.96 4.68 -12.87
CA ASP A 142 -13.28 4.46 -13.48
C ASP A 142 -14.41 4.50 -12.45
N TRP A 143 -14.20 3.93 -11.27
CA TRP A 143 -15.16 4.03 -10.17
C TRP A 143 -15.34 5.49 -9.70
N VAL A 144 -14.26 6.26 -9.56
CA VAL A 144 -14.35 7.70 -9.25
C VAL A 144 -15.12 8.46 -10.34
N LEU A 145 -14.85 8.14 -11.62
CA LEU A 145 -15.56 8.71 -12.78
C LEU A 145 -17.06 8.37 -12.78
N SER A 146 -17.42 7.14 -12.44
CA SER A 146 -18.82 6.70 -12.31
C SER A 146 -19.58 7.46 -11.22
N LYS A 147 -18.88 7.96 -10.20
CA LYS A 147 -19.43 8.85 -9.15
C LYS A 147 -19.42 10.33 -9.55
N GLY A 148 -19.08 10.65 -10.80
CA GLY A 148 -19.11 12.01 -11.36
C GLY A 148 -17.92 12.89 -10.93
N LYS A 149 -16.81 12.28 -10.52
CA LYS A 149 -15.56 12.96 -10.14
C LYS A 149 -14.42 12.55 -11.08
N MET A 150 -13.30 13.26 -11.03
CA MET A 150 -12.09 12.90 -11.80
C MET A 150 -10.95 12.66 -10.81
N LEU A 151 -10.35 11.46 -10.83
CA LEU A 151 -9.30 11.09 -9.89
C LEU A 151 -8.10 12.04 -9.97
N GLY A 152 -7.64 12.37 -11.18
CA GLY A 152 -6.57 13.36 -11.37
C GLY A 152 -6.83 14.72 -10.70
N LYS A 153 -8.09 15.20 -10.63
CA LYS A 153 -8.43 16.46 -9.95
C LYS A 153 -8.49 16.31 -8.43
N LEU A 154 -8.99 15.18 -7.94
CA LEU A 154 -9.06 14.92 -6.50
C LEU A 154 -7.65 14.76 -5.91
N THR A 155 -6.78 14.07 -6.64
CA THR A 155 -5.39 13.85 -6.25
C THR A 155 -4.54 15.11 -6.34
N GLU A 156 -5.01 16.22 -6.93
CA GLU A 156 -4.37 17.54 -6.89
C GLU A 156 -4.79 18.40 -5.69
N SER A 157 -5.74 17.92 -4.87
CA SER A 157 -6.27 18.65 -3.73
C SER A 157 -5.35 18.59 -2.52
N LEU A 158 -5.08 19.75 -1.90
CA LEU A 158 -4.40 19.85 -0.60
C LEU A 158 -5.23 19.26 0.57
N ASP A 159 -6.51 18.98 0.35
CA ASP A 159 -7.35 18.31 1.34
C ASP A 159 -7.37 16.78 1.19
N GLY A 160 -6.52 16.25 0.31
CA GLY A 160 -6.50 14.85 -0.05
C GLY A 160 -7.73 14.46 -0.87
N VAL A 161 -7.74 13.21 -1.31
CA VAL A 161 -8.95 12.60 -1.89
C VAL A 161 -9.96 12.42 -0.75
N PRO A 162 -11.21 12.93 -0.85
CA PRO A 162 -12.21 12.74 0.19
C PRO A 162 -12.47 11.25 0.46
N ALA A 163 -12.77 10.89 1.71
CA ALA A 163 -12.88 9.52 2.17
C ALA A 163 -13.85 8.67 1.31
N GLU A 164 -14.98 9.23 0.88
CA GLU A 164 -15.98 8.53 0.06
C GLU A 164 -15.52 8.22 -1.38
N TYR A 165 -14.44 8.85 -1.82
CA TYR A 165 -13.78 8.59 -3.11
C TYR A 165 -12.39 7.99 -2.93
N HIS A 166 -11.97 7.67 -1.70
CA HIS A 166 -10.62 7.17 -1.42
C HIS A 166 -10.41 5.75 -1.96
N GLN A 167 -9.19 5.41 -2.36
CA GLN A 167 -8.88 4.06 -2.87
C GLN A 167 -9.22 2.98 -1.82
N THR A 168 -8.92 3.23 -0.55
CA THR A 168 -9.29 2.34 0.57
C THR A 168 -10.80 2.06 0.63
N THR A 169 -11.64 3.09 0.42
CA THR A 169 -13.10 2.94 0.36
C THR A 169 -13.54 2.14 -0.85
N TRP A 170 -12.95 2.41 -2.02
CA TRP A 170 -13.17 1.61 -3.22
C TRP A 170 -12.78 0.14 -3.01
N CYS A 171 -11.63 -0.13 -2.39
CA CYS A 171 -11.21 -1.50 -2.04
C CYS A 171 -12.23 -2.19 -1.13
N GLY A 172 -12.78 -1.46 -0.14
CA GLY A 172 -13.83 -1.96 0.73
C GLY A 172 -15.12 -2.30 -0.03
N GLU A 173 -15.60 -1.39 -0.89
CA GLU A 173 -16.80 -1.60 -1.71
C GLU A 173 -16.62 -2.82 -2.65
N LYS A 174 -15.47 -2.93 -3.33
CA LYS A 174 -15.17 -4.05 -4.23
C LYS A 174 -14.95 -5.38 -3.52
N THR A 175 -14.42 -5.35 -2.31
CA THR A 175 -14.37 -6.53 -1.46
C THR A 175 -15.77 -7.01 -1.08
N ILE A 176 -16.66 -6.09 -0.66
CA ILE A 176 -18.05 -6.42 -0.33
C ILE A 176 -18.78 -6.96 -1.56
N GLU A 177 -18.61 -6.34 -2.72
CA GLU A 177 -19.15 -6.80 -4.00
C GLU A 177 -18.74 -8.26 -4.26
N PHE A 178 -17.44 -8.55 -4.21
CA PHE A 178 -16.92 -9.89 -4.42
C PHE A 178 -17.43 -10.89 -3.38
N ILE A 179 -17.27 -10.66 -2.07
CA ILE A 179 -17.66 -11.66 -1.06
C ILE A 179 -19.18 -11.91 -1.00
N SER A 180 -20.00 -11.00 -1.55
CA SER A 180 -21.46 -11.10 -1.55
C SER A 180 -22.05 -11.81 -2.77
N GLU A 181 -21.24 -12.16 -3.79
CA GLU A 181 -21.74 -12.92 -4.93
C GLU A 181 -22.21 -14.32 -4.48
N ASP A 182 -23.32 -14.78 -5.07
CA ASP A 182 -23.79 -16.15 -4.89
C ASP A 182 -22.87 -17.12 -5.62
N ARG A 183 -22.30 -18.07 -4.89
CA ARG A 183 -21.33 -19.03 -5.42
C ARG A 183 -21.31 -20.34 -4.65
N GLU A 184 -20.90 -21.39 -5.35
CA GLU A 184 -20.53 -22.68 -4.74
C GLU A 184 -19.02 -22.71 -4.49
N GLY A 185 -18.60 -23.31 -3.38
CA GLY A 185 -17.18 -23.46 -3.04
C GLY A 185 -16.59 -22.27 -2.26
N PRO A 186 -15.33 -22.39 -1.84
CA PRO A 186 -14.66 -21.35 -1.06
C PRO A 186 -14.17 -20.20 -1.95
N TRP A 187 -13.89 -19.06 -1.34
CA TRP A 187 -13.29 -17.92 -2.02
C TRP A 187 -12.05 -17.40 -1.30
N LEU A 188 -11.18 -16.72 -2.06
CA LEU A 188 -10.10 -15.91 -1.53
C LEU A 188 -10.22 -14.47 -2.07
N ALA A 189 -10.21 -13.48 -1.18
CA ALA A 189 -10.15 -12.07 -1.54
C ALA A 189 -8.79 -11.48 -1.15
N SER A 190 -7.95 -11.16 -2.13
CA SER A 190 -6.68 -10.43 -1.98
C SER A 190 -6.94 -8.93 -2.07
N VAL A 191 -7.09 -8.29 -0.91
CA VAL A 191 -7.34 -6.85 -0.75
C VAL A 191 -6.01 -6.13 -0.50
N ASN A 192 -5.47 -5.53 -1.55
CA ASN A 192 -4.16 -4.89 -1.57
C ASN A 192 -4.29 -3.37 -1.62
N ILE A 193 -4.42 -2.75 -0.44
CA ILE A 193 -4.58 -1.31 -0.26
C ILE A 193 -3.22 -0.63 -0.46
N TYR A 194 -3.19 0.49 -1.19
CA TYR A 194 -1.97 1.24 -1.42
C TYR A 194 -1.53 2.05 -0.20
N ASP A 195 -2.47 2.62 0.55
CA ASP A 195 -2.14 3.30 1.81
C ASP A 195 -1.48 2.35 2.82
N PRO A 196 -0.57 2.86 3.67
CA PRO A 196 -0.14 4.25 3.81
C PRO A 196 1.09 4.65 2.95
N HIS A 197 1.24 4.11 1.73
CA HIS A 197 2.29 4.53 0.81
C HIS A 197 2.12 6.00 0.34
N GLU A 198 3.22 6.65 -0.06
CA GLU A 198 3.20 8.02 -0.61
C GLU A 198 2.28 8.15 -1.86
N PRO A 199 1.61 9.29 -2.07
CA PRO A 199 1.77 10.57 -1.38
C PRO A 199 1.06 10.62 -0.02
N PHE A 200 1.71 11.22 0.98
CA PHE A 200 1.22 11.28 2.37
C PHE A 200 0.11 12.34 2.58
N ASN A 201 -0.92 12.31 1.72
CA ASN A 201 -2.00 13.29 1.66
C ASN A 201 -3.36 12.63 1.97
N PRO A 202 -3.60 12.23 3.23
CA PRO A 202 -4.85 11.59 3.64
C PRO A 202 -6.05 12.52 3.46
N PRO A 203 -7.29 11.98 3.43
CA PRO A 203 -8.49 12.80 3.49
C PRO A 203 -8.42 13.79 4.67
N LYS A 204 -8.75 15.07 4.43
CA LYS A 204 -8.74 16.12 5.46
C LYS A 204 -9.50 15.72 6.73
N SER A 205 -10.64 15.05 6.58
CA SER A 205 -11.46 14.58 7.71
C SER A 205 -10.73 13.58 8.62
N TYR A 206 -9.74 12.84 8.11
CA TYR A 206 -8.90 11.94 8.90
C TYR A 206 -7.67 12.67 9.41
N ARG A 207 -7.03 13.49 8.57
CA ARG A 207 -5.88 14.33 8.95
C ARG A 207 -6.17 15.18 10.18
N ASP A 208 -7.31 15.87 10.20
CA ASP A 208 -7.70 16.80 11.27
C ASP A 208 -7.92 16.09 12.64
N GLN A 209 -7.84 14.76 12.70
CA GLN A 209 -7.97 13.99 13.94
C GLN A 209 -6.62 13.71 14.62
N PHE A 210 -5.52 14.03 13.96
CA PHE A 210 -4.16 13.84 14.48
C PHE A 210 -3.49 15.19 14.59
N ASP A 211 -3.17 15.61 15.81
CA ASP A 211 -2.38 16.82 16.05
C ASP A 211 -0.88 16.50 15.84
N PRO A 212 -0.19 17.15 14.89
CA PRO A 212 1.25 17.01 14.74
C PRO A 212 2.01 17.25 16.05
N GLU A 213 1.59 18.19 16.90
CA GLU A 213 2.32 18.50 18.13
C GLU A 213 2.27 17.37 19.17
N GLU A 214 1.30 16.45 19.06
CA GLU A 214 1.18 15.27 19.91
C GLU A 214 1.93 14.04 19.34
N MET A 215 2.51 14.15 18.15
CA MET A 215 3.28 13.06 17.55
C MET A 215 4.68 12.96 18.16
N PRO A 216 5.17 11.73 18.41
CA PRO A 216 6.53 11.56 18.91
C PRO A 216 7.54 11.95 17.84
N GLU A 217 8.75 12.31 18.26
CA GLU A 217 9.86 12.53 17.34
C GLU A 217 10.18 11.30 16.48
N PRO A 218 10.75 11.47 15.28
CA PRO A 218 11.33 10.36 14.53
C PRO A 218 12.35 9.59 15.37
N LEU A 219 12.42 8.28 15.14
CA LEU A 219 13.53 7.49 15.67
C LEU A 219 14.75 7.82 14.81
N PHE A 220 15.71 8.53 15.40
CA PHE A 220 16.92 8.97 14.73
C PHE A 220 18.08 9.03 15.73
N ARG A 221 19.28 8.69 15.26
CA ARG A 221 20.56 8.90 15.92
C ARG A 221 21.57 9.42 14.90
N ASP A 222 22.54 10.20 15.34
CA ASP A 222 23.58 10.73 14.46
C ASP A 222 24.36 9.60 13.75
N GLU A 223 24.50 8.44 14.37
CA GLU A 223 25.13 7.26 13.75
C GLU A 223 24.33 6.72 12.54
N ASP A 224 23.03 6.99 12.43
CA ASP A 224 22.20 6.55 11.29
C ASP A 224 22.70 7.18 9.98
N LEU A 225 23.20 8.42 10.01
CA LEU A 225 23.78 9.08 8.84
C LEU A 225 25.04 8.37 8.34
N THR A 226 25.84 7.84 9.28
CA THR A 226 27.05 7.08 8.92
C THR A 226 26.64 5.78 8.22
N GLN A 227 25.65 5.06 8.74
CA GLN A 227 25.15 3.83 8.13
C GLN A 227 24.49 4.08 6.77
N GLN A 228 23.66 5.12 6.66
CA GLN A 228 23.00 5.47 5.40
C GLN A 228 24.00 5.82 4.31
N LYS A 229 25.10 6.49 4.66
CA LYS A 229 26.18 6.82 3.72
C LYS A 229 26.88 5.56 3.17
N GLU A 230 27.04 4.52 3.98
CA GLU A 230 27.60 3.24 3.50
C GLU A 230 26.69 2.56 2.47
N LEU A 231 25.38 2.83 2.53
CA LEU A 231 24.37 2.27 1.64
C LEU A 231 24.05 3.17 0.44
N GLU A 232 24.62 4.37 0.33
CA GLU A 232 24.26 5.38 -0.68
C GLU A 232 24.40 4.88 -2.13
N MET A 233 25.26 3.89 -2.37
CA MET A 233 25.49 3.28 -3.67
C MET A 233 24.46 2.19 -4.03
N ILE A 234 23.59 1.80 -3.10
CA ILE A 234 22.58 0.75 -3.29
C ILE A 234 21.37 1.35 -4.01
N ASP A 235 20.87 0.62 -5.01
CA ASP A 235 19.68 1.01 -5.76
C ASP A 235 18.46 1.20 -4.84
N PHE A 236 17.63 2.21 -5.12
CA PHE A 236 16.54 2.70 -4.27
C PHE A 236 16.92 3.26 -2.88
N GLN A 237 18.20 3.36 -2.52
CA GLN A 237 18.60 4.03 -1.29
C GLN A 237 18.55 5.56 -1.43
N SER A 238 18.01 6.25 -0.43
CA SER A 238 18.06 7.72 -0.35
C SER A 238 19.37 8.20 0.28
N SER A 239 19.85 9.36 -0.15
CA SER A 239 20.99 10.02 0.51
C SER A 239 20.63 10.37 1.95
N GLY A 240 21.51 9.95 2.87
CA GLY A 240 21.30 10.13 4.30
C GLY A 240 21.32 11.59 4.71
N ARG A 241 20.27 11.99 5.43
CA ARG A 241 20.02 13.36 5.90
C ARG A 241 19.35 13.31 7.26
N PRO A 242 19.66 14.24 8.18
CA PRO A 242 18.99 14.29 9.47
C PRO A 242 17.50 14.67 9.27
N PRO A 243 16.59 14.28 10.18
CA PRO A 243 15.15 14.48 10.01
C PRO A 243 14.73 15.92 9.68
N GLU A 244 15.41 16.90 10.26
CA GLU A 244 15.22 18.34 10.02
C GLU A 244 15.66 18.82 8.61
N GLU A 245 16.49 18.03 7.94
CA GLU A 245 16.96 18.25 6.57
C GLU A 245 16.32 17.30 5.57
N LEU A 246 15.54 16.32 6.03
CA LEU A 246 14.74 15.52 5.12
C LEU A 246 13.84 16.48 4.36
N ASP A 247 14.05 16.51 3.05
CA ASP A 247 13.12 17.10 2.10
C ASP A 247 11.87 16.22 2.07
N ILE A 248 11.13 16.26 3.17
CA ILE A 248 9.76 15.80 3.22
C ILE A 248 9.01 16.84 2.42
N LYS A 249 9.01 16.64 1.10
CA LYS A 249 8.13 17.35 0.18
C LYS A 249 6.75 17.29 0.82
N ASN A 250 6.23 18.47 1.16
CA ASN A 250 5.11 18.63 2.09
C ASN A 250 4.13 17.47 1.91
N PRO A 251 3.89 16.65 2.95
CA PRO A 251 3.13 15.40 2.79
C PRO A 251 1.74 15.67 2.19
N ILE A 252 1.23 16.88 2.39
CA ILE A 252 -0.06 17.38 1.94
C ILE A 252 -0.02 17.91 0.48
N ILE A 253 1.16 18.21 -0.08
CA ILE A 253 1.26 18.70 -1.46
C ILE A 253 1.12 17.53 -2.45
N PRO A 254 0.16 17.59 -3.39
CA PRO A 254 -0.33 16.37 -4.03
C PRO A 254 0.42 15.99 -5.31
N ARG A 255 1.71 16.36 -5.42
CA ARG A 255 2.54 16.09 -6.60
C ARG A 255 3.99 15.81 -6.21
N THR A 256 4.29 14.58 -5.81
CA THR A 256 5.65 14.00 -5.89
C THR A 256 5.64 12.48 -5.70
N PRO A 257 6.51 11.71 -6.40
CA PRO A 257 7.83 12.08 -6.95
C PRO A 257 7.99 11.92 -8.48
N ASN A 258 8.46 13.00 -9.15
CA ASN A 258 9.16 13.12 -10.46
C ASN A 258 8.86 14.41 -11.24
N SER A 259 8.08 15.35 -10.69
CA SER A 259 7.92 16.65 -11.37
C SER A 259 9.18 17.50 -11.19
N GLU A 260 9.75 17.96 -12.31
CA GLU A 260 10.63 19.15 -12.40
C GLU A 260 9.93 20.45 -11.94
N ALA A 261 8.81 20.34 -11.23
CA ALA A 261 8.11 21.48 -10.69
C ALA A 261 8.99 22.08 -9.59
N GLU A 262 9.40 23.33 -9.84
CA GLU A 262 10.09 24.24 -8.93
C GLU A 262 9.64 24.01 -7.48
N ASP A 263 10.59 24.02 -6.55
CA ASP A 263 10.37 24.01 -5.10
C ASP A 263 9.23 24.98 -4.75
N ILE A 264 7.99 24.49 -4.73
CA ILE A 264 6.86 25.25 -4.24
C ILE A 264 7.15 25.39 -2.77
N ALA A 265 7.60 26.58 -2.37
CA ALA A 265 7.85 26.94 -1.00
C ALA A 265 6.57 26.66 -0.20
N SER A 266 6.55 25.50 0.45
CA SER A 266 5.50 25.10 1.36
C SER A 266 5.79 25.78 2.69
N GLU A 267 4.86 26.60 3.17
CA GLU A 267 4.93 27.19 4.52
C GLU A 267 4.97 26.12 5.65
N GLY A 268 4.80 24.81 5.35
CA GLY A 268 4.92 23.68 6.28
C GLY A 268 6.26 22.91 6.20
N ALA A 269 7.35 23.56 5.80
CA ALA A 269 8.66 22.95 5.61
C ALA A 269 9.13 22.14 6.84
N LYS A 270 9.52 20.87 6.61
CA LYS A 270 10.43 20.07 7.47
C LYS A 270 9.88 19.54 8.79
N ASP A 271 8.57 19.47 8.97
CA ASP A 271 8.01 18.88 10.19
C ASP A 271 7.76 17.37 10.05
N ALA A 272 8.67 16.57 10.59
CA ALA A 272 8.54 15.12 10.64
C ALA A 272 7.34 14.65 11.49
N ARG A 273 6.84 15.50 12.41
CA ARG A 273 5.62 15.23 13.16
C ARG A 273 4.38 15.36 12.28
N SER A 274 4.29 16.39 11.46
CA SER A 274 3.22 16.55 10.45
C SER A 274 3.18 15.37 9.47
N LEU A 275 4.33 14.90 9.01
CA LEU A 275 4.41 13.68 8.20
C LEU A 275 3.87 12.46 8.96
N LYS A 276 4.28 12.28 10.21
CA LYS A 276 3.84 11.15 11.04
C LYS A 276 2.33 11.20 11.31
N ALA A 277 1.78 12.39 11.58
CA ALA A 277 0.34 12.60 11.74
C ALA A 277 -0.42 12.25 10.45
N ALA A 278 0.06 12.71 9.30
CA ALA A 278 -0.54 12.37 8.00
C ALA A 278 -0.48 10.86 7.71
N TYR A 279 0.68 10.23 7.95
CA TYR A 279 0.87 8.80 7.79
C TYR A 279 -0.03 7.98 8.74
N TYR A 280 -0.21 8.37 10.01
CA TYR A 280 -1.16 7.72 10.92
C TYR A 280 -2.62 7.93 10.50
N ALA A 281 -2.94 9.08 9.91
CA ALA A 281 -4.28 9.34 9.38
C ALA A 281 -4.64 8.48 8.16
N MET A 282 -3.66 8.02 7.37
CA MET A 282 -3.87 7.06 6.26
C MET A 282 -4.21 5.64 6.75
N ILE A 283 -3.91 5.32 8.02
CA ILE A 283 -4.11 3.99 8.62
C ILE A 283 -5.47 3.88 9.32
N LYS A 284 -6.19 5.00 9.47
CA LYS A 284 -7.41 5.12 10.26
C LYS A 284 -8.61 4.35 9.68
#